data_AF-A0A8H9GNX1-F1
#
_entry.id   AF-A0A8H9GNX1-F1
#
_cell.length_a   1.000
_cell.length_b   1.000
_cell.length_c   1.000
_cell.angle_alpha   90.00
_cell.angle_beta   90.00
_cell.angle_gamma   90.00
#
_symmetry.space_group_name_H-M   'P 1'
#
loop_
_entity.id
_entity.type
_entity.pdbx_description
1 polymer ?
#
loop_
_entity_poly.entity_id
_entity_poly.type
_entity_poly.pdbx_seq_one_letter_code
_entity_poly.pdbx_strand_id
1 'polypeptide(L)'
;MTNLSDFRDDELDQILDAPGAVLKGATLADGTPGALQFVLETAAGAQVFREAQEHENDFVRAVAEGLRDRLTAQREAEAAARENPASAVGVAQAAEATRKAATEGRPDPERAADEAVTLTASAVALLRGRADDKDVVAYCEWLLRIARQVAGAARSRTGGLFSKRVRISDAEQAYLDRLAGAVEG
;
A
#
# COMPACT_ATOMS: atom_id res chain seq x y z
N MET A 1 -23.13 7.87 3.86
CA MET A 1 -22.25 6.70 4.04
C MET A 1 -22.15 5.98 2.71
N THR A 2 -20.93 5.96 2.19
CA THR A 2 -20.56 5.41 0.89
C THR A 2 -20.45 3.89 0.99
N ASN A 3 -20.99 3.16 0.01
CA ASN A 3 -20.84 1.72 -0.07
C ASN A 3 -19.88 1.35 -1.20
N LEU A 4 -18.98 0.39 -0.96
CA LEU A 4 -18.10 -0.14 -2.00
C LEU A 4 -18.89 -0.72 -3.18
N SER A 5 -20.06 -1.31 -2.95
CA SER A 5 -20.90 -1.84 -4.04
C SER A 5 -21.39 -0.79 -5.04
N ASP A 6 -21.26 0.50 -4.72
CA ASP A 6 -21.67 1.59 -5.61
C ASP A 6 -20.62 1.89 -6.69
N PHE A 7 -19.42 1.32 -6.57
CA PHE A 7 -18.32 1.48 -7.52
C PHE A 7 -18.25 0.30 -8.48
N ARG A 8 -17.81 0.59 -9.71
CA ARG A 8 -17.52 -0.42 -10.73
C ARG A 8 -16.24 -1.18 -10.36
N ASP A 9 -16.03 -2.35 -10.95
CA ASP A 9 -14.86 -3.19 -10.63
C ASP A 9 -13.53 -2.45 -10.83
N ASP A 10 -13.38 -1.68 -11.91
CA ASP A 10 -12.18 -0.88 -12.21
C ASP A 10 -11.95 0.26 -11.20
N GLU A 11 -13.03 0.81 -10.67
CA GLU A 11 -13.01 1.85 -9.64
C GLU A 11 -12.70 1.28 -8.26
N LEU A 12 -13.25 0.10 -7.96
CA LEU A 12 -12.93 -0.66 -6.76
C LEU A 12 -11.46 -1.06 -6.74
N ASP A 13 -10.89 -1.49 -7.86
CA ASP A 13 -9.46 -1.77 -7.95
C ASP A 13 -8.62 -0.55 -7.55
N GLN A 14 -8.94 0.63 -8.07
CA GLN A 14 -8.20 1.86 -7.70
C GLN A 14 -8.30 2.18 -6.21
N ILE A 15 -9.50 2.08 -5.62
CA ILE A 15 -9.74 2.36 -4.19
C ILE A 15 -9.03 1.33 -3.30
N LEU A 16 -9.03 0.07 -3.69
CA LEU A 16 -8.46 -1.02 -2.90
C LEU A 16 -6.94 -1.13 -3.09
N ASP A 17 -6.38 -0.74 -4.24
CA ASP A 17 -4.95 -0.88 -4.51
C ASP A 17 -4.12 0.25 -3.89
N ALA A 18 -4.68 1.47 -3.76
CA ALA A 18 -3.95 2.63 -3.25
C ALA A 18 -3.35 2.43 -1.84
N PRO A 19 -4.04 1.87 -0.82
CA PRO A 19 -3.44 1.60 0.49
C PRO A 19 -2.22 0.66 0.42
N GLY A 20 -2.28 -0.38 -0.43
CA GLY A 20 -1.19 -1.32 -0.64
C GLY A 20 0.00 -0.66 -1.36
N ALA A 21 -0.28 0.15 -2.38
CA ALA A 21 0.73 0.95 -3.07
C ALA A 21 1.41 1.94 -2.11
N VAL A 22 0.64 2.59 -1.21
CA VAL A 22 1.18 3.52 -0.22
C VAL A 22 2.12 2.83 0.76
N LEU A 23 1.76 1.66 1.26
CA LEU A 23 2.63 0.84 2.11
C LEU A 23 3.94 0.49 1.37
N LYS A 24 3.83 0.00 0.12
CA LYS A 24 4.98 -0.37 -0.71
C LYS A 24 5.89 0.84 -0.98
N GLY A 25 5.32 1.98 -1.34
CA GLY A 25 6.04 3.23 -1.56
C GLY A 25 6.78 3.68 -0.30
N ALA A 26 6.13 3.64 0.86
CA ALA A 26 6.75 3.99 2.14
C ALA A 26 7.90 3.06 2.51
N THR A 27 7.74 1.75 2.35
CA THR A 27 8.78 0.74 2.61
C THR A 27 10.00 0.88 1.72
N LEU A 28 9.82 1.40 0.49
CA LEU A 28 10.91 1.58 -0.47
C LEU A 28 11.46 3.00 -0.52
N ALA A 29 10.85 3.98 0.16
CA ALA A 29 11.21 5.39 -0.02
C ALA A 29 12.67 5.73 0.35
N ASP A 30 13.27 5.05 1.33
CA ASP A 30 14.70 5.18 1.67
C ASP A 30 15.60 4.21 0.86
N GLY A 31 15.11 3.71 -0.28
CA GLY A 31 15.80 2.77 -1.13
C GLY A 31 15.50 1.32 -0.77
N THR A 32 16.54 0.49 -0.59
CA THR A 32 16.31 -0.91 -0.20
C THR A 32 16.40 -1.09 1.31
N PRO A 33 15.30 -1.43 2.00
CA PRO A 33 15.36 -1.77 3.40
C PRO A 33 16.17 -3.05 3.64
N GLY A 34 16.90 -3.08 4.75
CA GLY A 34 17.49 -4.32 5.26
C GLY A 34 16.40 -5.31 5.71
N ALA A 35 16.69 -6.61 5.79
CA ALA A 35 15.69 -7.62 6.14
C ALA A 35 14.98 -7.36 7.49
N LEU A 36 15.71 -6.88 8.51
CA LEU A 36 15.12 -6.52 9.81
C LEU A 36 14.23 -5.26 9.72
N GLN A 37 14.65 -4.28 8.93
CA GLN A 37 13.90 -3.05 8.70
C GLN A 37 12.59 -3.34 7.96
N PHE A 38 12.66 -4.15 6.91
CA PHE A 38 11.49 -4.59 6.15
C PHE A 38 10.45 -5.30 7.03
N VAL A 39 10.88 -6.18 7.95
CA VAL A 39 9.96 -6.86 8.89
C VAL A 39 9.28 -5.87 9.83
N LEU A 40 10.01 -4.90 10.37
CA LEU A 40 9.45 -3.87 11.27
C LEU A 40 8.45 -2.97 10.54
N GLU A 41 8.81 -2.51 9.34
CA GLU A 41 7.96 -1.69 8.47
C GLU A 41 6.68 -2.42 8.06
N THR A 42 6.79 -3.69 7.68
CA THR A 42 5.64 -4.53 7.34
C THR A 42 4.72 -4.74 8.55
N ALA A 43 5.29 -5.01 9.73
CA ALA A 43 4.50 -5.18 10.96
C ALA A 43 3.79 -3.89 11.36
N ALA A 44 4.45 -2.74 11.20
CA ALA A 44 3.86 -1.42 11.44
C ALA A 44 2.71 -1.12 10.47
N GLY A 45 2.87 -1.41 9.17
CA GLY A 45 1.79 -1.31 8.19
C GLY A 45 0.61 -2.21 8.55
N ALA A 46 0.85 -3.48 8.87
CA ALA A 46 -0.18 -4.43 9.26
C ALA A 46 -0.95 -4.01 10.53
N GLN A 47 -0.33 -3.26 11.44
CA GLN A 47 -1.04 -2.67 12.57
C GLN A 47 -2.07 -1.63 12.12
N VAL A 48 -1.71 -0.71 11.22
CA VAL A 48 -2.62 0.33 10.71
C VAL A 48 -3.82 -0.28 9.97
N PHE A 49 -3.62 -1.38 9.22
CA PHE A 49 -4.72 -2.11 8.58
C PHE A 49 -5.63 -2.84 9.56
N ARG A 50 -5.13 -3.27 10.72
CA ARG A 50 -5.96 -3.87 11.79
C ARG A 50 -6.75 -2.81 12.53
N GLU A 51 -6.12 -1.69 12.89
CA GLU A 51 -6.79 -0.54 13.50
C GLU A 51 -7.91 -0.02 12.59
N ALA A 52 -7.70 -0.03 11.28
CA ALA A 52 -8.72 0.29 10.28
C ALA A 52 -9.96 -0.59 10.34
N GLN A 53 -9.80 -1.87 10.68
CA GLN A 53 -10.91 -2.81 10.79
C GLN A 53 -11.73 -2.59 12.07
N GLU A 54 -11.13 -2.01 13.12
CA GLU A 54 -11.72 -1.96 14.46
C GLU A 54 -12.24 -0.56 14.85
N HIS A 55 -11.58 0.50 14.39
CA HIS A 55 -11.73 1.84 14.98
C HIS A 55 -11.95 2.98 13.98
N GLU A 56 -11.80 2.72 12.69
CA GLU A 56 -12.03 3.75 11.67
C GLU A 56 -13.51 3.85 11.29
N ASN A 57 -13.80 4.84 10.46
CA ASN A 57 -15.11 5.02 9.88
C ASN A 57 -15.52 3.79 9.04
N ASP A 58 -16.83 3.59 8.89
CA ASP A 58 -17.36 2.39 8.28
C ASP A 58 -16.88 2.15 6.83
N PHE A 59 -16.60 3.23 6.07
CA PHE A 59 -16.05 3.12 4.71
C PHE A 59 -14.61 2.60 4.71
N VAL A 60 -13.72 3.20 5.52
CA VAL A 60 -12.34 2.74 5.68
C VAL A 60 -12.28 1.29 6.19
N ARG A 61 -13.16 0.93 7.12
CA ARG A 61 -13.30 -0.45 7.58
C ARG A 61 -13.65 -1.39 6.42
N ALA A 62 -14.63 -1.05 5.60
CA ALA A 62 -15.02 -1.86 4.44
C ALA A 62 -13.87 -2.01 3.43
N VAL A 63 -13.08 -0.96 3.20
CA VAL A 63 -11.87 -1.03 2.35
C VAL A 63 -10.83 -1.98 2.94
N ALA A 64 -10.55 -1.87 4.24
CA ALA A 64 -9.58 -2.74 4.92
C ALA A 64 -10.02 -4.21 4.93
N GLU A 65 -11.31 -4.47 5.10
CA GLU A 65 -11.90 -5.81 4.98
C GLU A 65 -11.81 -6.35 3.55
N GLY A 66 -12.16 -5.54 2.54
CA GLY A 66 -12.04 -5.94 1.13
C GLY A 66 -10.61 -6.31 0.73
N LEU A 67 -9.61 -5.58 1.24
CA LEU A 67 -8.20 -5.91 1.08
C LEU A 67 -7.82 -7.25 1.73
N ARG A 68 -8.26 -7.49 2.96
CA ARG A 68 -8.03 -8.77 3.66
C ARG A 68 -8.62 -9.94 2.89
N ASP A 69 -9.82 -9.77 2.35
CA ASP A 69 -10.53 -10.81 1.62
C ASP A 69 -9.83 -11.11 0.28
N ARG A 70 -9.36 -10.09 -0.44
CA ARG A 70 -8.49 -10.25 -1.63
C ARG A 70 -7.22 -11.04 -1.33
N LEU A 71 -6.53 -10.70 -0.25
CA LEU A 71 -5.31 -11.41 0.17
C LEU A 71 -5.58 -12.87 0.54
N THR A 72 -6.74 -13.14 1.14
CA THR A 72 -7.16 -14.50 1.50
C THR A 72 -7.44 -15.33 0.24
N ALA A 73 -8.23 -14.78 -0.69
CA ALA A 73 -8.52 -15.42 -1.97
C ALA A 73 -7.26 -15.70 -2.79
N GLN A 74 -6.29 -14.78 -2.80
CA GLN A 74 -5.00 -14.98 -3.48
C GLN A 74 -4.22 -16.15 -2.87
N ARG A 75 -4.13 -16.23 -1.54
CA ARG A 75 -3.43 -17.33 -0.85
C ARG A 75 -4.09 -18.69 -1.09
N GLU A 76 -5.42 -18.73 -1.09
CA GLU A 76 -6.18 -19.94 -1.40
C GLU A 76 -5.93 -20.38 -2.86
N ALA A 77 -5.93 -19.43 -3.81
CA ALA A 77 -5.61 -19.71 -5.21
C ALA A 77 -4.17 -20.23 -5.38
N GLU A 78 -3.19 -19.65 -4.67
CA GLU A 78 -1.80 -20.14 -4.68
C GLU A 78 -1.67 -21.54 -4.07
N ALA A 79 -2.38 -21.82 -2.97
CA ALA A 79 -2.41 -23.14 -2.34
C ALA A 79 -3.04 -24.18 -3.28
N ALA A 80 -4.20 -23.86 -3.87
CA ALA A 80 -4.87 -24.71 -4.85
C ALA A 80 -4.02 -24.97 -6.09
N ALA A 81 -3.25 -23.98 -6.56
CA ALA A 81 -2.33 -24.15 -7.69
C ALA A 81 -1.09 -25.00 -7.34
N ARG A 82 -0.61 -24.95 -6.10
CA ARG A 82 0.44 -25.89 -5.62
C ARG A 82 -0.06 -27.33 -5.60
N GLU A 83 -1.32 -27.53 -5.21
CA GLU A 83 -1.92 -28.86 -5.13
C GLU A 83 -2.31 -29.41 -6.51
N ASN A 84 -2.77 -28.54 -7.42
CA ASN A 84 -3.14 -28.93 -8.78
C ASN A 84 -2.65 -27.90 -9.82
N PRO A 85 -1.48 -28.11 -10.44
CA PRO A 85 -0.93 -27.19 -11.44
C PRO A 85 -1.84 -26.98 -12.67
N ALA A 86 -2.78 -27.88 -12.95
CA ALA A 86 -3.69 -27.76 -14.10
C ALA A 86 -4.87 -26.81 -13.83
N SER A 87 -5.14 -26.41 -12.57
CA SER A 87 -6.13 -25.37 -12.24
C SER A 87 -5.60 -23.93 -12.45
N ALA A 88 -4.32 -23.80 -12.83
CA ALA A 88 -3.55 -22.56 -12.76
C ALA A 88 -3.67 -21.63 -13.99
N VAL A 89 -4.76 -21.66 -14.77
CA VAL A 89 -4.86 -20.87 -16.02
C VAL A 89 -4.70 -19.35 -15.78
N GLY A 90 -4.94 -18.85 -14.55
CA GLY A 90 -4.54 -17.49 -14.10
C GLY A 90 -3.38 -17.45 -13.09
N VAL A 91 -3.19 -18.51 -12.28
CA VAL A 91 -2.14 -18.56 -11.25
C VAL A 91 -0.75 -18.74 -11.85
N ALA A 92 -0.65 -19.39 -13.02
CA ALA A 92 0.61 -19.49 -13.74
C ALA A 92 1.13 -18.11 -14.16
N GLN A 93 0.25 -17.19 -14.59
CA GLN A 93 0.64 -15.82 -14.94
C GLN A 93 1.02 -15.00 -13.70
N ALA A 94 0.32 -15.16 -12.58
CA ALA A 94 0.69 -14.53 -11.31
C ALA A 94 2.02 -15.08 -10.76
N ALA A 95 2.25 -16.40 -10.84
CA ALA A 95 3.50 -17.04 -10.44
C ALA A 95 4.66 -16.71 -11.40
N GLU A 96 4.38 -16.55 -12.69
CA GLU A 96 5.31 -16.01 -13.69
C GLU A 96 5.68 -14.56 -13.34
N ALA A 97 4.70 -13.71 -13.03
CA ALA A 97 4.91 -12.33 -12.62
C ALA A 97 5.74 -12.23 -11.33
N THR A 98 5.48 -13.10 -10.35
CA THR A 98 6.27 -13.20 -9.11
C THR A 98 7.68 -13.71 -9.37
N ARG A 99 7.87 -14.72 -10.23
CA ARG A 99 9.21 -15.22 -10.62
C ARG A 99 9.97 -14.20 -11.45
N LYS A 100 9.29 -13.50 -12.35
CA LYS A 100 9.81 -12.41 -13.16
C LYS A 100 10.22 -11.24 -12.26
N ALA A 101 9.40 -10.85 -11.29
CA ALA A 101 9.78 -9.88 -10.25
C ALA A 101 10.98 -10.37 -9.40
N ALA A 102 11.10 -11.67 -9.17
CA ALA A 102 12.27 -12.25 -8.48
C ALA A 102 13.54 -12.30 -9.36
N THR A 103 13.41 -12.22 -10.69
CA THR A 103 14.54 -12.31 -11.65
C THR A 103 14.90 -10.96 -12.31
N GLU A 104 13.98 -10.01 -12.42
CA GLU A 104 14.20 -8.67 -12.99
C GLU A 104 14.91 -7.69 -12.04
N GLY A 105 15.29 -8.16 -10.84
CA GLY A 105 15.90 -7.32 -9.81
C GLY A 105 14.87 -6.66 -8.91
N ARG A 106 15.34 -5.99 -7.85
CA ARG A 106 14.44 -5.35 -6.87
C ARG A 106 13.62 -4.24 -7.54
N PRO A 107 12.36 -4.04 -7.11
CA PRO A 107 11.53 -2.97 -7.64
C PRO A 107 12.23 -1.61 -7.45
N ASP A 108 12.16 -0.78 -8.49
CA ASP A 108 12.68 0.58 -8.48
C ASP A 108 11.93 1.40 -7.40
N PRO A 109 12.63 1.89 -6.36
CA PRO A 109 12.05 2.68 -5.29
C PRO A 109 11.25 3.90 -5.76
N GLU A 110 11.82 4.65 -6.71
CA GLU A 110 11.21 5.90 -7.17
C GLU A 110 9.94 5.61 -7.96
N ARG A 111 9.99 4.59 -8.82
CA ARG A 111 8.81 4.12 -9.54
C ARG A 111 7.70 3.66 -8.59
N ALA A 112 8.04 2.97 -7.50
CA ALA A 112 7.04 2.53 -6.52
C ALA A 112 6.40 3.71 -5.77
N ALA A 113 7.19 4.75 -5.45
CA ALA A 113 6.70 5.99 -4.86
C ALA A 113 5.77 6.74 -5.82
N ASP A 114 6.17 6.91 -7.10
CA ASP A 114 5.36 7.57 -8.13
C ASP A 114 4.04 6.82 -8.41
N GLU A 115 4.11 5.49 -8.46
CA GLU A 115 2.93 4.62 -8.60
C GLU A 115 1.96 4.86 -7.43
N ALA A 116 2.44 4.87 -6.18
CA ALA A 116 1.63 5.10 -5.00
C ALA A 116 0.96 6.49 -4.98
N VAL A 117 1.71 7.53 -5.35
CA VAL A 117 1.20 8.92 -5.45
C VAL A 117 0.13 9.02 -6.53
N THR A 118 0.36 8.42 -7.70
CA THR A 118 -0.58 8.43 -8.83
C THR A 118 -1.88 7.69 -8.52
N LEU A 119 -1.78 6.49 -7.94
CA LEU A 119 -2.93 5.69 -7.52
C LEU A 119 -3.73 6.42 -6.44
N THR A 120 -3.05 7.03 -5.48
CA THR A 120 -3.68 7.82 -4.42
C THR A 120 -4.45 9.00 -4.98
N ALA A 121 -3.83 9.81 -5.85
CA ALA A 121 -4.50 10.95 -6.49
C ALA A 121 -5.73 10.50 -7.29
N SER A 122 -5.62 9.39 -8.03
CA SER A 122 -6.73 8.84 -8.83
C SER A 122 -7.88 8.35 -7.94
N ALA A 123 -7.58 7.59 -6.90
CA ALA A 123 -8.59 7.09 -5.96
C ALA A 123 -9.28 8.24 -5.21
N VAL A 124 -8.53 9.23 -4.74
CA VAL A 124 -9.09 10.40 -4.04
C VAL A 124 -9.96 11.24 -4.97
N ALA A 125 -9.53 11.50 -6.21
CA ALA A 125 -10.34 12.23 -7.18
C ALA A 125 -11.66 11.49 -7.50
N LEU A 126 -11.60 10.17 -7.66
CA LEU A 126 -12.77 9.32 -7.84
C LEU A 126 -13.74 9.42 -6.64
N LEU A 127 -13.21 9.29 -5.43
CA LEU A 127 -14.00 9.36 -4.20
C LEU A 127 -14.61 10.75 -4.00
N ARG A 128 -13.89 11.84 -4.24
CA ARG A 128 -14.43 13.21 -4.17
C ARG A 128 -15.60 13.46 -5.12
N GLY A 129 -15.61 12.78 -6.27
CA GLY A 129 -16.71 12.90 -7.23
C GLY A 129 -17.97 12.13 -6.85
N ARG A 130 -17.90 11.20 -5.88
CA ARG A 130 -18.93 10.15 -5.72
C ARG A 130 -19.28 9.75 -4.29
N ALA A 131 -18.33 9.87 -3.37
CA ALA A 131 -18.44 9.47 -1.98
C ALA A 131 -18.89 10.64 -1.09
N ASP A 132 -19.30 10.31 0.13
CA ASP A 132 -19.55 11.27 1.19
C ASP A 132 -18.23 11.95 1.62
N ASP A 133 -18.23 13.28 1.78
CA ASP A 133 -17.04 14.05 2.17
C ASP A 133 -16.34 13.47 3.42
N LYS A 134 -17.11 12.96 4.38
CA LYS A 134 -16.55 12.37 5.61
C LYS A 134 -15.79 11.08 5.33
N ASP A 135 -16.27 10.28 4.38
CA ASP A 135 -15.63 9.04 3.97
C ASP A 135 -14.34 9.33 3.19
N VAL A 136 -14.37 10.36 2.32
CA VAL A 136 -13.18 10.85 1.60
C VAL A 136 -12.10 11.32 2.57
N VAL A 137 -12.47 12.16 3.55
CA VAL A 137 -11.53 12.67 4.55
C VAL A 137 -10.92 11.52 5.35
N ALA A 138 -11.75 10.60 5.86
CA ALA A 138 -11.27 9.44 6.62
C ALA A 138 -10.31 8.57 5.79
N TYR A 139 -10.62 8.34 4.52
CA TYR A 139 -9.77 7.58 3.61
C TYR A 139 -8.42 8.27 3.37
N CYS A 140 -8.42 9.59 3.11
CA CYS A 140 -7.19 10.37 2.94
C CYS A 140 -6.30 10.35 4.19
N GLU A 141 -6.89 10.57 5.37
CA GLU A 141 -6.18 10.51 6.65
C GLU A 141 -5.57 9.14 6.91
N TRP A 142 -6.31 8.09 6.57
CA TRP A 142 -5.85 6.71 6.70
C TRP A 142 -4.65 6.40 5.79
N LEU A 143 -4.69 6.80 4.51
CA LEU A 143 -3.54 6.66 3.60
C LEU A 143 -2.28 7.36 4.14
N LEU A 144 -2.41 8.60 4.61
CA LEU A 144 -1.29 9.32 5.23
C LEU A 144 -0.80 8.67 6.53
N ARG A 145 -1.69 8.03 7.28
CA ARG A 145 -1.33 7.29 8.50
C ARG A 145 -0.51 6.04 8.18
N ILE A 146 -0.90 5.27 7.16
CA ILE A 146 -0.11 4.12 6.68
C ILE A 146 1.31 4.56 6.35
N ALA A 147 1.45 5.60 5.51
CA ALA A 147 2.76 6.07 5.05
C ALA A 147 3.64 6.53 6.22
N ARG A 148 3.11 7.36 7.13
CA ARG A 148 3.85 7.88 8.29
C ARG A 148 4.24 6.79 9.28
N GLN A 149 3.36 5.81 9.51
CA GLN A 149 3.66 4.71 10.43
C GLN A 149 4.79 3.84 9.89
N VAL A 150 4.77 3.54 8.59
CA VAL A 150 5.80 2.75 7.92
C VAL A 150 7.13 3.49 7.89
N ALA A 151 7.16 4.73 7.39
CA ALA A 151 8.38 5.55 7.35
C ALA A 151 9.00 5.80 8.74
N GLY A 152 8.19 5.79 9.79
CA GLY A 152 8.65 5.98 11.18
C GLY A 152 8.97 4.70 11.95
N ALA A 153 8.82 3.52 11.33
CA ALA A 153 8.91 2.21 11.99
C ALA A 153 10.35 1.77 12.25
N ALA A 154 11.28 2.11 11.35
CA ALA A 154 12.69 1.80 11.47
C ALA A 154 13.54 3.07 11.38
N ARG A 155 14.77 3.00 11.90
CA ARG A 155 15.70 4.13 11.81
C ARG A 155 16.55 4.01 10.54
N SER A 156 16.40 4.99 9.67
CA SER A 156 17.18 5.17 8.44
C SER A 156 18.57 5.76 8.74
N ARG A 157 19.55 5.47 7.88
CA ARG A 157 20.90 6.06 7.99
C ARG A 157 21.06 7.15 6.94
N THR A 158 21.35 8.36 7.40
CA THR A 158 21.52 9.53 6.52
C THR A 158 22.93 10.08 6.63
N GLY A 159 23.54 10.41 5.49
CA GLY A 159 24.94 10.88 5.38
C GLY A 159 25.93 9.75 5.11
N GLY A 160 27.00 10.05 4.36
CA GLY A 160 28.03 9.09 3.93
C GLY A 160 28.91 8.58 5.07
N LEU A 161 30.22 8.86 5.03
CA LEU A 161 31.20 8.39 6.05
C LEU A 161 30.87 8.79 7.51
N PHE A 162 29.95 9.74 7.73
CA PHE A 162 29.46 10.16 9.05
C PHE A 162 27.96 9.91 9.22
N SER A 163 27.46 8.75 8.75
CA SER A 163 26.03 8.43 8.77
C SER A 163 25.41 8.59 10.17
N LYS A 164 24.35 9.40 10.28
CA LYS A 164 23.52 9.53 11.48
C LYS A 164 22.26 8.69 11.33
N ARG A 165 21.80 8.06 12.41
CA ARG A 165 20.49 7.42 12.43
C ARG A 165 19.40 8.46 12.65
N VAL A 166 18.51 8.60 11.69
CA VAL A 166 17.31 9.44 11.78
C VAL A 166 16.08 8.55 11.84
N ARG A 167 14.94 9.12 12.24
CA ARG A 167 13.68 8.37 12.31
C ARG A 167 12.94 8.34 10.98
N ILE A 168 13.07 9.41 10.20
CA ILE A 168 12.54 9.56 8.85
C ILE A 168 13.68 10.22 8.06
N SER A 169 14.07 9.62 6.95
CA SER A 169 15.06 10.13 6.00
C SER A 169 14.50 11.27 5.16
N ASP A 170 15.38 11.99 4.47
CA ASP A 170 14.96 13.05 3.53
C ASP A 170 14.13 12.47 2.37
N ALA A 171 14.43 11.24 1.92
CA ALA A 171 13.69 10.57 0.85
C ALA A 171 12.30 10.11 1.31
N GLU A 172 12.19 9.54 2.51
CA GLU A 172 10.89 9.23 3.13
C GLU A 172 10.06 10.49 3.34
N GLN A 173 10.67 11.60 3.80
CA GLN A 173 9.97 12.87 3.94
C GLN A 173 9.47 13.40 2.58
N ALA A 174 10.30 13.37 1.54
CA ALA A 174 9.91 13.78 0.20
C ALA A 174 8.74 12.93 -0.36
N TYR A 175 8.72 11.63 -0.08
CA TYR A 175 7.59 10.76 -0.41
C TYR A 175 6.32 11.16 0.35
N LEU A 176 6.41 11.40 1.67
CA LEU A 176 5.27 11.84 2.49
C LEU A 176 4.69 13.16 2.00
N ASP A 177 5.54 14.11 1.60
CA ASP A 177 5.10 15.42 1.09
C ASP A 177 4.38 15.28 -0.27
N ARG A 178 4.89 14.43 -1.17
CA ARG A 178 4.19 14.11 -2.43
C ARG A 178 2.84 13.44 -2.21
N LEU A 179 2.78 12.50 -1.27
CA LEU A 179 1.54 11.81 -0.93
C LEU A 179 0.52 12.76 -0.30
N ALA A 180 0.97 13.69 0.55
CA ALA A 180 0.13 14.75 1.10
C ALA A 180 -0.47 15.61 -0.01
N GLY A 181 0.35 16.05 -0.98
CA GLY A 181 -0.16 16.78 -2.15
C GLY A 181 -1.20 15.99 -2.96
N ALA A 182 -1.02 14.67 -3.10
CA ALA A 182 -1.96 13.81 -3.83
C ALA A 182 -3.32 13.63 -3.13
N VAL A 183 -3.38 13.69 -1.80
CA VAL A 183 -4.66 13.61 -1.07
C VAL A 183 -5.35 14.97 -0.95
N GLU A 184 -4.63 16.07 -1.14
CA GLU A 184 -5.16 17.44 -1.12
C GLU A 184 -5.70 17.87 -2.49
N GLY A 185 -5.05 17.48 -3.58
CA GLY A 185 -5.42 17.78 -4.98
C GLY A 185 -6.74 17.16 -5.41
#